data_AF-A0A4R4ZV70-F1
#
_entry.id   AF-A0A4R4ZV70-F1
#
_cell.length_a   1.000
_cell.length_b   1.000
_cell.length_c   1.000
_cell.angle_alpha   90.00
_cell.angle_beta   90.00
_cell.angle_gamma   90.00
#
_symmetry.space_group_name_H-M   'P 1'
#
loop_
_entity.id
_entity.type
_entity.pdbx_description
1 polymer ?
#
loop_
_entity_poly.entity_id
_entity_poly.type
_entity_poly.pdbx_seq_one_letter_code
_entity_poly.pdbx_strand_id
1 'polypeptide(L)'
;MYNDPEVSAELHRIADDQPLTPFDTAAVLNRGRTTRRRRKYLSIGGAVTGVAAAAVVATFLSGSLHAGGKPPVAGDQQENSQFSAVPGVPRGEDGVAQKLSRAETERRCSLRYPGEKRPLSATTTRFISGRPIGYAFDKTAGGSAQPQRMACLIPGGDRPSAVLIAAAKADPLPTTDANRLRNCSVAAWTDMTTWQIKAFDQSAKLKEAWLVAVSPSGRTAISCQLGNSRMWVPQSESEINAVKTDKMDAPVLPPVPGAARPDLLRVATGAYGCESYQCSEGSSAVGWGRAAANATTVKLERGPGPGHEVKVTDGWFAMAWFRAGALDTKKRLTITAYDKDGKVVRVLRTTG
;
A
#
# COMPACT_ATOMS: atom_id res chain seq x y z
N MET A 1 7.94 -35.18 -9.51
CA MET A 1 7.79 -35.46 -8.06
C MET A 1 6.79 -36.60 -7.97
N TYR A 2 7.29 -37.78 -7.64
CA TYR A 2 6.49 -39.00 -7.51
C TYR A 2 5.55 -38.85 -6.30
N ASN A 3 4.24 -38.99 -6.52
CA ASN A 3 3.28 -39.23 -5.45
C ASN A 3 3.40 -40.70 -5.11
N ASP A 4 4.19 -41.01 -4.08
CA ASP A 4 4.37 -42.38 -3.63
C ASP A 4 3.15 -42.79 -2.78
N PRO A 5 2.29 -43.73 -3.27
CA PRO A 5 1.09 -44.14 -2.56
C PRO A 5 1.40 -44.78 -1.19
N GLU A 6 2.61 -45.33 -1.02
CA GLU A 6 3.05 -45.94 0.24
C GLU A 6 3.22 -44.89 1.35
N VAL A 7 3.77 -43.72 1.03
CA VAL A 7 3.95 -42.62 2.00
C VAL A 7 2.59 -42.07 2.46
N SER A 8 1.61 -42.02 1.55
CA SER A 8 0.26 -41.56 1.90
C SER A 8 -0.49 -42.57 2.77
N ALA A 9 -0.27 -43.87 2.56
CA ALA A 9 -0.84 -44.94 3.38
C ALA A 9 -0.19 -45.00 4.77
N GLU A 10 1.11 -44.75 4.86
CA GLU A 10 1.85 -44.75 6.11
C GLU A 10 1.51 -43.54 6.99
N LEU A 11 1.30 -42.36 6.39
CA LEU A 11 0.79 -41.18 7.10
C LEU A 11 -0.64 -41.39 7.66
N HIS A 12 -1.50 -42.13 6.94
CA HIS A 12 -2.83 -42.47 7.45
C HIS A 12 -2.76 -43.42 8.64
N ARG A 13 -1.86 -44.42 8.63
CA ARG A 13 -1.63 -45.28 9.81
C ARG A 13 -1.13 -44.50 11.02
N ILE A 14 -0.19 -43.58 10.84
CA ILE A 14 0.35 -42.77 11.96
C ILE A 14 -0.74 -41.85 12.54
N ALA A 15 -1.65 -41.34 11.70
CA ALA A 15 -2.76 -40.52 12.14
C ALA A 15 -3.83 -41.31 12.91
N ASP A 16 -4.04 -42.59 12.56
CA ASP A 16 -5.02 -43.45 13.23
C ASP A 16 -4.47 -44.04 14.56
N ASP A 17 -3.16 -44.29 14.67
CA ASP A 17 -2.52 -44.85 15.87
C ASP A 17 -2.19 -43.80 16.96
N GLN A 18 -2.21 -42.50 16.63
CA GLN A 18 -1.99 -41.40 17.58
C GLN A 18 -3.19 -40.44 17.65
N PRO A 19 -4.29 -40.81 18.33
CA PRO A 19 -5.36 -39.88 18.59
C PRO A 19 -4.79 -38.68 19.37
N LEU A 20 -4.92 -37.49 18.77
CA LEU A 20 -4.52 -36.24 19.41
C LEU A 20 -5.19 -36.16 20.78
N THR A 21 -4.38 -36.03 21.83
CA THR A 21 -4.89 -35.89 23.19
C THR A 21 -5.89 -34.72 23.23
N PRO A 22 -7.07 -34.91 23.83
CA PRO A 22 -8.09 -33.88 23.89
C PRO A 22 -7.49 -32.58 24.41
N PHE A 23 -7.59 -31.53 23.60
CA PHE A 23 -7.04 -30.24 23.95
C PHE A 23 -7.83 -29.68 25.13
N ASP A 24 -7.25 -29.71 26.33
CA ASP A 24 -7.87 -29.18 27.54
C ASP A 24 -7.88 -27.64 27.50
N THR A 25 -8.87 -27.11 26.77
CA THR A 25 -9.14 -25.68 26.65
C THR A 25 -9.38 -25.03 28.02
N ALA A 26 -9.90 -25.78 29.01
CA ALA A 26 -10.12 -25.27 30.36
C ALA A 26 -8.79 -25.09 31.12
N ALA A 27 -7.83 -26.02 30.98
CA ALA A 27 -6.49 -25.87 31.54
C ALA A 27 -5.73 -24.68 30.95
N VAL A 28 -5.82 -24.46 29.64
CA VAL A 28 -5.18 -23.31 28.95
C VAL A 28 -5.79 -21.98 29.42
N LEU A 29 -7.12 -21.90 29.52
CA LEU A 29 -7.81 -20.71 30.02
C LEU A 29 -7.51 -20.43 31.49
N ASN A 30 -7.44 -21.47 32.34
CA ASN A 30 -7.08 -21.31 33.75
C ASN A 30 -5.64 -20.84 33.93
N ARG A 31 -4.69 -21.36 33.13
CA ARG A 31 -3.27 -20.92 33.13
C ARG A 31 -3.14 -19.46 32.67
N GLY A 32 -3.96 -19.00 31.72
CA GLY A 32 -4.05 -17.60 31.30
C GLY A 32 -4.69 -16.66 32.35
N ARG A 33 -5.65 -17.16 33.12
CA ARG A 33 -6.31 -16.39 34.20
C ARG A 33 -5.40 -16.19 35.42
N THR A 34 -4.61 -17.20 35.81
CA THR A 34 -3.65 -17.08 36.93
C THR A 34 -2.50 -16.12 36.63
N THR A 35 -1.98 -16.09 35.41
CA THR A 35 -0.92 -15.16 35.00
C THR A 35 -1.39 -13.70 34.96
N ARG A 36 -2.65 -13.44 34.58
CA ARG A 36 -3.22 -12.08 34.59
C ARG A 36 -3.46 -11.52 35.99
N ARG A 37 -3.80 -12.39 36.97
CA ARG A 37 -3.93 -11.96 38.38
C ARG A 37 -2.59 -11.58 39.00
N ARG A 38 -1.48 -12.25 38.67
CA ARG A 38 -0.15 -11.89 39.19
C ARG A 38 0.36 -10.53 38.68
N ARG A 39 -0.01 -10.10 37.47
CA ARG A 39 0.41 -8.77 36.94
C ARG A 39 -0.35 -7.59 37.54
N LYS A 40 -1.53 -7.80 38.14
CA LYS A 40 -2.27 -6.72 38.82
C LYS A 40 -1.69 -6.35 40.20
N TYR A 41 -0.89 -7.23 40.82
CA TYR A 41 -0.28 -6.96 42.12
C TYR A 41 1.12 -6.33 42.05
N LEU A 42 1.71 -6.19 40.85
CA LEU A 42 3.06 -5.63 40.66
C LEU A 42 3.07 -4.20 40.07
N SER A 43 1.90 -3.57 39.89
CA SER A 43 1.77 -2.22 39.30
C SER A 43 1.32 -1.13 40.29
N ILE A 44 1.31 -1.43 41.59
CA ILE A 44 1.03 -0.46 42.65
C ILE A 44 2.26 -0.41 43.57
N GLY A 45 3.21 0.47 43.25
CA GLY A 45 4.38 0.74 44.10
C GLY A 45 5.53 1.39 43.34
N GLY A 46 5.63 2.73 43.38
CA GLY A 46 6.79 3.47 42.87
C GLY A 46 6.46 4.92 42.48
N ALA A 47 6.57 5.84 43.44
CA ALA A 47 6.22 7.26 43.42
C ALA A 47 7.14 8.16 42.56
N VAL A 48 6.57 9.14 41.81
CA VAL A 48 6.55 10.64 42.00
C VAL A 48 7.94 11.32 41.89
N THR A 49 8.22 12.23 40.94
CA THR A 49 8.04 13.72 40.94
C THR A 49 8.57 14.28 39.59
N GLY A 50 8.07 15.33 38.90
CA GLY A 50 7.05 16.32 39.21
C GLY A 50 6.80 17.37 38.07
N VAL A 51 5.79 18.22 38.32
CA VAL A 51 5.41 19.53 37.73
C VAL A 51 5.00 19.55 36.23
N ALA A 52 3.70 19.49 35.89
CA ALA A 52 2.70 20.59 35.73
C ALA A 52 3.01 21.56 34.56
N ALA A 53 2.12 22.00 33.66
CA ALA A 53 0.67 21.85 33.45
C ALA A 53 0.34 22.31 32.00
N ALA A 54 -0.73 21.79 31.39
CA ALA A 54 -1.62 22.51 30.48
C ALA A 54 -2.87 21.66 30.21
N ALA A 55 -4.02 22.17 30.62
CA ALA A 55 -5.34 21.56 30.43
C ALA A 55 -5.96 22.03 29.11
N VAL A 56 -6.61 21.14 28.34
CA VAL A 56 -7.83 21.48 27.58
C VAL A 56 -8.75 20.25 27.49
N VAL A 57 -9.96 20.51 27.96
CA VAL A 57 -11.25 19.82 27.82
C VAL A 57 -11.48 19.08 26.49
N ALA A 58 -11.97 17.84 26.57
CA ALA A 58 -12.89 17.28 25.58
C ALA A 58 -13.90 16.37 26.30
N THR A 59 -15.02 16.96 26.72
CA THR A 59 -16.25 16.26 27.06
C THR A 59 -16.92 15.66 25.82
N PHE A 60 -17.74 14.63 26.08
CA PHE A 60 -18.66 13.91 25.19
C PHE A 60 -18.11 12.67 24.46
N LEU A 61 -18.32 11.50 25.09
CA LEU A 61 -19.21 10.49 24.53
C LEU A 61 -19.80 9.67 25.69
N SER A 62 -21.10 9.87 25.89
CA SER A 62 -21.93 9.16 26.85
C SER A 62 -21.94 7.67 26.55
N GLY A 63 -21.55 6.88 27.53
CA GLY A 63 -21.77 5.44 27.53
C GLY A 63 -23.26 5.14 27.61
N SER A 64 -23.73 4.25 26.73
CA SER A 64 -24.91 3.44 27.01
C SER A 64 -24.43 2.10 27.54
N LEU A 65 -24.52 1.97 28.86
CA LEU A 65 -24.47 0.71 29.59
C LEU A 65 -25.54 -0.23 29.01
N HIS A 66 -25.13 -1.34 28.39
CA HIS A 66 -25.98 -2.53 28.31
C HIS A 66 -25.43 -3.57 29.30
N ALA A 67 -26.08 -3.59 30.46
CA ALA A 67 -26.02 -4.68 31.40
C ALA A 67 -26.69 -5.90 30.76
N GLY A 68 -25.91 -6.97 30.55
CA GLY A 68 -26.37 -8.23 29.98
C GLY A 68 -25.18 -9.15 29.78
N GLY A 69 -24.80 -9.86 30.84
CA GLY A 69 -23.59 -10.68 30.92
C GLY A 69 -23.54 -11.85 29.94
N LYS A 70 -23.05 -11.60 28.74
CA LYS A 70 -22.37 -12.60 27.90
C LYS A 70 -21.00 -12.04 27.53
N PRO A 71 -19.88 -12.78 27.76
CA PRO A 71 -18.59 -12.33 27.29
C PRO A 71 -18.63 -12.26 25.75
N PRO A 72 -18.11 -11.18 25.13
CA PRO A 72 -18.10 -11.07 23.68
C PRO A 72 -17.30 -12.23 23.09
N VAL A 73 -17.95 -12.99 22.20
CA VAL A 73 -17.31 -13.94 21.31
C VAL A 73 -16.43 -13.11 20.36
N ALA A 74 -15.23 -13.59 20.05
CA ALA A 74 -14.29 -12.90 19.16
C ALA A 74 -14.96 -12.63 17.79
N GLY A 75 -15.36 -11.37 17.56
CA GLY A 75 -16.11 -10.97 16.37
C GLY A 75 -16.46 -9.48 16.34
N ASP A 76 -16.78 -8.87 17.48
CA ASP A 76 -17.15 -7.45 17.51
C ASP A 76 -15.97 -6.56 17.95
N GLN A 77 -14.97 -6.46 17.09
CA GLN A 77 -14.44 -5.11 16.88
C GLN A 77 -15.59 -4.35 16.25
N GLN A 78 -16.08 -3.30 16.91
CA GLN A 78 -16.98 -2.32 16.32
C GLN A 78 -16.34 -1.89 15.00
N GLU A 79 -16.77 -2.54 13.91
CA GLU A 79 -16.18 -2.38 12.59
C GLU A 79 -16.22 -0.89 12.30
N ASN A 80 -15.14 -0.33 11.75
CA ASN A 80 -15.24 0.95 11.06
C ASN A 80 -16.36 0.77 10.02
N SER A 81 -17.58 1.23 10.38
CA SER A 81 -18.87 0.95 9.71
C SER A 81 -18.91 1.38 8.25
N GLN A 82 -17.82 1.98 7.77
CA GLN A 82 -17.67 2.53 6.44
C GLN A 82 -17.02 1.56 5.43
N PHE A 83 -16.50 0.41 5.87
CA PHE A 83 -16.00 -0.66 5.00
C PHE A 83 -16.74 -1.97 5.23
N SER A 84 -17.30 -2.53 4.15
CA SER A 84 -17.93 -3.86 4.16
C SER A 84 -16.98 -4.94 3.64
N ALA A 85 -17.06 -6.15 4.19
CA ALA A 85 -16.30 -7.29 3.70
C ALA A 85 -16.70 -7.67 2.26
N VAL A 86 -15.72 -8.04 1.44
CA VAL A 86 -15.98 -8.75 0.17
C VAL A 86 -16.01 -10.26 0.44
N PRO A 87 -17.09 -10.97 0.09
CA PRO A 87 -17.18 -12.42 0.33
C PRO A 87 -16.00 -13.20 -0.24
N GLY A 88 -15.43 -14.08 0.59
CA GLY A 88 -14.30 -14.95 0.25
C GLY A 88 -12.94 -14.23 0.17
N VAL A 89 -12.86 -12.95 0.53
CA VAL A 89 -11.62 -12.17 0.50
C VAL A 89 -11.20 -11.79 1.92
N PRO A 90 -9.94 -12.05 2.32
CA PRO A 90 -9.43 -11.59 3.61
C PRO A 90 -9.50 -10.07 3.75
N ARG A 91 -9.78 -9.58 4.95
CA ARG A 91 -9.93 -8.15 5.24
C ARG A 91 -8.60 -7.51 5.65
N GLY A 92 -8.55 -6.18 5.61
CA GLY A 92 -7.44 -5.38 6.07
C GLY A 92 -6.12 -5.76 5.42
N GLU A 93 -5.06 -5.79 6.23
CA GLU A 93 -3.70 -6.12 5.81
C GLU A 93 -3.60 -7.48 5.10
N ASP A 94 -4.39 -8.46 5.53
CA ASP A 94 -4.29 -9.82 5.01
C ASP A 94 -4.81 -9.89 3.57
N GLY A 95 -5.80 -9.08 3.18
CA GLY A 95 -6.34 -9.02 1.82
C GLY A 95 -5.41 -8.37 0.78
N VAL A 96 -4.38 -7.66 1.25
CA VAL A 96 -3.50 -6.83 0.43
C VAL A 96 -2.19 -7.52 0.07
N ALA A 97 -1.65 -7.20 -1.12
CA ALA A 97 -0.41 -7.75 -1.66
C ALA A 97 -0.44 -9.29 -1.76
N GLN A 98 -1.64 -9.87 -1.85
CA GLN A 98 -1.84 -11.30 -2.06
C GLN A 98 -1.59 -11.64 -3.52
N LYS A 99 -0.87 -12.73 -3.78
CA LYS A 99 -0.85 -13.32 -5.12
C LYS A 99 -2.20 -14.01 -5.36
N LEU A 100 -2.82 -13.72 -6.48
CA LEU A 100 -4.15 -14.24 -6.83
C LEU A 100 -4.09 -15.10 -8.08
N SER A 101 -5.08 -15.98 -8.23
CA SER A 101 -5.36 -16.62 -9.52
C SER A 101 -5.96 -15.58 -10.49
N ARG A 102 -5.90 -15.88 -11.80
CA ARG A 102 -6.54 -15.05 -12.82
C ARG A 102 -8.04 -14.92 -12.57
N ALA A 103 -8.72 -16.03 -12.29
CA ALA A 103 -10.18 -16.06 -12.05
C ALA A 103 -10.58 -15.19 -10.84
N GLU A 104 -9.83 -15.27 -9.74
CA GLU A 104 -10.10 -14.43 -8.57
C GLU A 104 -9.84 -12.95 -8.88
N THR A 105 -8.84 -12.66 -9.69
CA THR A 105 -8.54 -11.29 -10.13
C THR A 105 -9.65 -10.73 -11.00
N GLU A 106 -10.11 -11.51 -11.99
CA GLU A 106 -11.24 -11.15 -12.86
C GLU A 106 -12.50 -10.91 -12.02
N ARG A 107 -12.79 -11.77 -11.04
CA ARG A 107 -13.90 -11.59 -10.10
C ARG A 107 -13.80 -10.26 -9.35
N ARG A 108 -12.67 -9.98 -8.71
CA ARG A 108 -12.49 -8.71 -7.95
C ARG A 108 -12.51 -7.48 -8.86
N CYS A 109 -11.96 -7.57 -10.06
CA CYS A 109 -12.02 -6.48 -11.04
C CYS A 109 -13.45 -6.22 -11.52
N SER A 110 -14.24 -7.28 -11.73
CA SER A 110 -15.66 -7.19 -12.12
C SER A 110 -16.51 -6.59 -11.00
N LEU A 111 -16.18 -6.89 -9.73
CA LEU A 111 -16.82 -6.26 -8.58
C LEU A 111 -16.55 -4.75 -8.49
N ARG A 112 -15.32 -4.33 -8.82
CA ARG A 112 -14.93 -2.91 -8.78
C ARG A 112 -15.42 -2.13 -10.00
N TYR A 113 -15.39 -2.74 -11.18
CA TYR A 113 -15.73 -2.14 -12.47
C TYR A 113 -16.76 -3.01 -13.22
N PRO A 114 -18.02 -3.08 -12.77
CA PRO A 114 -19.02 -3.99 -13.34
C PRO A 114 -19.39 -3.71 -14.80
N GLY A 115 -19.20 -2.48 -15.26
CA GLY A 115 -19.41 -2.07 -16.66
C GLY A 115 -18.27 -2.47 -17.60
N GLU A 116 -17.11 -2.86 -17.07
CA GLU A 116 -15.98 -3.30 -17.88
C GLU A 116 -16.13 -4.77 -18.26
N LYS A 117 -16.12 -5.08 -19.56
CA LYS A 117 -16.32 -6.43 -20.10
C LYS A 117 -15.09 -7.01 -20.76
N ARG A 118 -14.04 -6.21 -20.97
CA ARG A 118 -12.80 -6.71 -21.56
C ARG A 118 -12.15 -7.73 -20.62
N PRO A 119 -11.58 -8.82 -21.17
CA PRO A 119 -10.78 -9.74 -20.38
C PRO A 119 -9.50 -9.05 -19.92
N LEU A 120 -8.87 -9.58 -18.86
CA LEU A 120 -7.51 -9.17 -18.49
C LEU A 120 -6.53 -9.52 -19.61
N SER A 121 -5.51 -8.67 -19.80
CA SER A 121 -4.49 -8.89 -20.82
C SER A 121 -3.84 -10.27 -20.71
N ALA A 122 -3.75 -10.99 -21.82
CA ALA A 122 -3.13 -12.32 -21.89
C ALA A 122 -1.64 -12.30 -21.53
N THR A 123 -0.97 -11.16 -21.71
CA THR A 123 0.47 -11.03 -21.42
C THR A 123 0.78 -10.84 -19.94
N THR A 124 -0.23 -10.62 -19.09
CA THR A 124 0.04 -10.46 -17.66
C THR A 124 0.00 -11.79 -16.92
N THR A 125 1.09 -12.06 -16.21
CA THR A 125 1.29 -13.32 -15.47
C THR A 125 1.31 -13.11 -13.95
N ARG A 126 1.20 -11.87 -13.47
CA ARG A 126 1.30 -11.52 -12.06
C ARG A 126 0.08 -10.75 -11.60
N PHE A 127 -0.77 -11.44 -10.86
CA PHE A 127 -1.96 -10.84 -10.26
C PHE A 127 -1.74 -10.69 -8.77
N ILE A 128 -1.71 -9.44 -8.31
CA ILE A 128 -1.44 -9.10 -6.91
C ILE A 128 -2.45 -8.05 -6.47
N SER A 129 -3.18 -8.30 -5.38
CA SER A 129 -4.11 -7.32 -4.82
C SER A 129 -3.40 -6.02 -4.40
N GLY A 130 -4.06 -4.89 -4.61
CA GLY A 130 -3.47 -3.57 -4.41
C GLY A 130 -2.48 -3.16 -5.52
N ARG A 131 -2.59 -3.73 -6.73
CA ARG A 131 -1.81 -3.31 -7.91
C ARG A 131 -2.70 -3.19 -9.16
N PRO A 132 -2.37 -2.28 -10.09
CA PRO A 132 -3.07 -2.19 -11.37
C PRO A 132 -2.73 -3.36 -12.29
N ILE A 133 -3.73 -3.86 -13.00
CA ILE A 133 -3.65 -4.89 -14.03
C ILE A 133 -4.31 -4.40 -15.31
N GLY A 134 -3.64 -4.55 -16.46
CA GLY A 134 -4.19 -4.10 -17.74
C GLY A 134 -5.28 -5.03 -18.27
N TYR A 135 -6.35 -4.44 -18.78
CA TYR A 135 -7.31 -5.13 -19.65
C TYR A 135 -6.68 -5.37 -21.03
N ALA A 136 -7.26 -6.31 -21.79
CA ALA A 136 -6.89 -6.52 -23.18
C ALA A 136 -7.15 -5.25 -24.01
N PHE A 137 -6.29 -4.98 -24.98
CA PHE A 137 -6.47 -3.89 -25.92
C PHE A 137 -7.74 -4.12 -26.73
N ASP A 138 -8.58 -3.09 -26.80
CA ASP A 138 -9.70 -3.09 -27.73
C ASP A 138 -9.18 -2.70 -29.12
N LYS A 139 -9.17 -3.68 -30.03
CA LYS A 139 -8.75 -3.51 -31.42
C LYS A 139 -9.87 -2.94 -32.30
N THR A 140 -11.11 -2.89 -31.80
CA THR A 140 -12.30 -2.49 -32.57
C THR A 140 -12.58 -0.99 -32.53
N ALA A 141 -11.90 -0.24 -31.67
CA ALA A 141 -11.85 1.22 -31.72
C ALA A 141 -10.97 1.69 -32.90
N GLY A 142 -11.44 1.44 -34.13
CA GLY A 142 -10.75 1.71 -35.39
C GLY A 142 -10.72 3.20 -35.78
N GLY A 143 -10.32 4.07 -34.86
CA GLY A 143 -10.12 5.51 -35.11
C GLY A 143 -8.81 5.99 -34.50
N SER A 144 -8.32 7.14 -34.95
CA SER A 144 -7.08 7.81 -34.49
C SER A 144 -7.00 8.13 -32.98
N ALA A 145 -8.00 7.74 -32.19
CA ALA A 145 -7.93 7.77 -30.74
C ALA A 145 -7.03 6.63 -30.27
N GLN A 146 -5.86 6.95 -29.71
CA GLN A 146 -4.96 5.96 -29.12
C GLN A 146 -5.76 4.98 -28.25
N PRO A 147 -5.58 3.66 -28.42
CA PRO A 147 -6.34 2.67 -27.67
C PRO A 147 -6.14 2.93 -26.18
N GLN A 148 -7.21 3.36 -25.49
CA GLN A 148 -7.12 3.71 -24.09
C GLN A 148 -6.64 2.46 -23.32
N ARG A 149 -5.43 2.54 -22.78
CA ARG A 149 -4.91 1.54 -21.85
C ARG A 149 -5.77 1.62 -20.61
N MET A 150 -6.57 0.59 -20.39
CA MET A 150 -7.49 0.54 -19.28
C MET A 150 -6.97 -0.49 -18.32
N ALA A 151 -6.92 -0.14 -17.04
CA ALA A 151 -6.42 -1.01 -16.00
C ALA A 151 -7.45 -1.15 -14.88
N CYS A 152 -7.50 -2.32 -14.27
CA CYS A 152 -8.18 -2.54 -13.02
C CYS A 152 -7.16 -2.44 -11.88
N LEU A 153 -7.43 -1.63 -10.86
CA LEU A 153 -6.74 -1.77 -9.58
C LEU A 153 -7.39 -2.90 -8.76
N ILE A 154 -6.69 -4.03 -8.62
CA ILE A 154 -7.20 -5.24 -7.97
C ILE A 154 -7.52 -4.94 -6.50
N PRO A 155 -8.78 -5.06 -6.05
CA PRO A 155 -9.18 -4.83 -4.66
C PRO A 155 -8.47 -5.70 -3.61
N GLY A 156 -8.16 -5.12 -2.45
CA GLY A 156 -7.63 -5.81 -1.26
C GLY A 156 -8.66 -6.73 -0.58
N GLY A 157 -9.78 -6.18 -0.12
CA GLY A 157 -10.86 -6.96 0.53
C GLY A 157 -11.91 -6.16 1.29
N ASP A 158 -11.64 -4.88 1.56
CA ASP A 158 -12.54 -3.98 2.27
C ASP A 158 -13.23 -3.04 1.28
N ARG A 159 -14.48 -3.36 0.91
CA ARG A 159 -15.24 -2.53 -0.02
C ARG A 159 -15.67 -1.24 0.67
N PRO A 160 -15.27 -0.05 0.17
CA PRO A 160 -15.67 1.22 0.76
C PRO A 160 -17.16 1.50 0.54
N SER A 161 -17.79 2.12 1.53
CA SER A 161 -19.14 2.67 1.43
C SER A 161 -19.21 3.82 0.41
N ALA A 162 -20.42 4.10 -0.09
CA ALA A 162 -20.66 5.24 -0.99
C ALA A 162 -20.25 6.58 -0.36
N VAL A 163 -20.45 6.74 0.95
CA VAL A 163 -20.07 7.95 1.71
C VAL A 163 -18.56 8.15 1.68
N LEU A 164 -17.78 7.10 1.92
CA LEU A 164 -16.32 7.18 1.83
C LEU A 164 -15.84 7.51 0.42
N ILE A 165 -16.45 6.91 -0.60
CA ILE A 165 -16.14 7.20 -2.00
C ILE A 165 -16.44 8.67 -2.31
N ALA A 166 -17.58 9.19 -1.87
CA ALA A 166 -17.96 10.59 -2.08
C ALA A 166 -17.00 11.55 -1.37
N ALA A 167 -16.64 11.27 -0.11
CA ALA A 167 -15.67 12.07 0.64
C ALA A 167 -14.29 12.09 -0.02
N ALA A 168 -13.80 10.95 -0.49
CA ALA A 168 -12.51 10.87 -1.18
C ALA A 168 -12.51 11.57 -2.55
N LYS A 169 -13.66 11.62 -3.24
CA LYS A 169 -13.83 12.38 -4.49
C LYS A 169 -13.90 13.90 -4.24
N ALA A 170 -14.56 14.33 -3.17
CA ALA A 170 -14.69 15.73 -2.83
C ALA A 170 -13.36 16.36 -2.39
N ASP A 171 -12.48 15.55 -1.81
CA ASP A 171 -11.16 15.95 -1.32
C ASP A 171 -10.07 15.04 -1.91
N PRO A 172 -9.68 15.24 -3.18
CA PRO A 172 -8.76 14.36 -3.90
C PRO A 172 -7.29 14.57 -3.50
N LEU A 173 -6.93 15.74 -2.95
CA LEU A 173 -5.60 16.10 -2.42
C LEU A 173 -5.68 16.48 -0.93
N PRO A 174 -5.88 15.52 -0.03
CA PRO A 174 -6.03 15.84 1.37
C PRO A 174 -4.74 16.36 2.01
N THR A 175 -4.91 17.29 2.95
CA THR A 175 -3.81 17.91 3.70
C THR A 175 -3.50 17.20 5.02
N THR A 176 -4.40 16.36 5.53
CA THR A 176 -4.22 15.62 6.78
C THR A 176 -3.91 14.14 6.52
N ASP A 177 -3.12 13.53 7.39
CA ASP A 177 -2.74 12.11 7.26
C ASP A 177 -3.95 11.16 7.31
N ALA A 178 -4.91 11.44 8.19
CA ALA A 178 -6.15 10.68 8.26
C ALA A 178 -6.93 10.70 6.93
N ASN A 179 -7.05 11.87 6.28
CA ASN A 179 -7.76 11.98 5.01
C ASN A 179 -6.95 11.41 3.84
N ARG A 180 -5.61 11.49 3.89
CA ARG A 180 -4.73 10.82 2.92
C ARG A 180 -4.90 9.31 2.99
N LEU A 181 -4.87 8.74 4.20
CA LEU A 181 -5.13 7.32 4.42
C LEU A 181 -6.55 6.92 4.02
N ARG A 182 -7.57 7.76 4.28
CA ARG A 182 -8.94 7.55 3.77
C ARG A 182 -8.92 7.38 2.25
N ASN A 183 -8.33 8.31 1.51
CA ASN A 183 -8.33 8.24 0.05
C ASN A 183 -7.61 6.99 -0.46
N CYS A 184 -6.46 6.65 0.11
CA CYS A 184 -5.75 5.42 -0.23
C CYS A 184 -6.54 4.17 0.14
N SER A 185 -7.28 4.19 1.25
CA SER A 185 -8.14 3.09 1.68
C SER A 185 -9.25 2.82 0.68
N VAL A 186 -9.95 3.87 0.25
CA VAL A 186 -11.00 3.77 -0.76
C VAL A 186 -10.44 3.31 -2.09
N ALA A 187 -9.26 3.79 -2.48
CA ALA A 187 -8.66 3.42 -3.74
C ALA A 187 -8.09 1.99 -3.72
N ALA A 188 -7.51 1.50 -2.63
CA ALA A 188 -7.00 0.12 -2.52
C ALA A 188 -8.07 -0.93 -2.17
N TRP A 189 -9.25 -0.50 -1.68
CA TRP A 189 -10.25 -1.37 -1.02
C TRP A 189 -9.61 -2.09 0.17
N THR A 190 -9.05 -1.31 1.09
CA THR A 190 -8.37 -1.79 2.30
C THR A 190 -8.53 -0.73 3.36
N ASP A 191 -9.01 -1.08 4.55
CA ASP A 191 -9.03 -0.10 5.65
C ASP A 191 -7.59 0.17 6.15
N MET A 192 -7.08 1.38 5.89
CA MET A 192 -5.76 1.84 6.33
C MET A 192 -5.82 2.87 7.45
N THR A 193 -6.96 3.02 8.13
CA THR A 193 -7.14 4.06 9.17
C THR A 193 -6.12 3.97 10.31
N THR A 194 -5.60 2.78 10.60
CA THR A 194 -4.59 2.55 11.64
C THR A 194 -3.16 2.45 11.11
N TRP A 195 -2.95 2.65 9.80
CA TRP A 195 -1.63 2.54 9.17
C TRP A 195 -0.83 3.81 9.39
N GLN A 196 0.49 3.72 9.25
CA GLN A 196 1.40 4.86 9.40
C GLN A 196 1.89 5.34 8.05
N ILE A 197 1.74 6.63 7.76
CA ILE A 197 2.42 7.24 6.61
C ILE A 197 3.91 7.36 6.95
N LYS A 198 4.75 6.67 6.18
CA LYS A 198 6.21 6.71 6.31
C LYS A 198 6.87 7.64 5.32
N ALA A 199 6.22 7.96 4.22
CA ALA A 199 6.72 8.98 3.29
C ALA A 199 5.56 9.70 2.63
N PHE A 200 5.74 10.99 2.38
CA PHE A 200 4.78 11.82 1.67
C PHE A 200 5.55 12.92 0.93
N ASP A 201 5.18 13.16 -0.32
CA ASP A 201 5.64 14.30 -1.10
C ASP A 201 4.51 14.80 -2.01
N GLN A 202 4.50 16.10 -2.30
CA GLN A 202 3.42 16.73 -3.05
C GLN A 202 3.96 17.77 -4.03
N SER A 203 3.43 17.72 -5.25
CA SER A 203 3.67 18.76 -6.26
C SER A 203 2.43 19.61 -6.47
N ALA A 204 2.53 20.89 -6.12
CA ALA A 204 1.51 21.88 -6.45
C ALA A 204 1.32 22.03 -7.97
N LYS A 205 2.39 21.84 -8.76
CA LYS A 205 2.35 21.93 -10.23
C LYS A 205 1.65 20.75 -10.87
N LEU A 206 1.90 19.53 -10.38
CA LEU A 206 1.19 18.34 -10.87
C LEU A 206 -0.23 18.26 -10.31
N LYS A 207 -0.52 18.95 -9.20
CA LYS A 207 -1.72 18.73 -8.39
C LYS A 207 -1.83 17.26 -7.99
N GLU A 208 -0.69 16.69 -7.59
CA GLU A 208 -0.58 15.30 -7.20
C GLU A 208 0.28 15.18 -5.95
N ALA A 209 -0.01 14.16 -5.14
CA ALA A 209 0.83 13.77 -4.03
C ALA A 209 1.09 12.27 -4.07
N TRP A 210 2.21 11.86 -3.48
CA TRP A 210 2.63 10.48 -3.38
C TRP A 210 2.94 10.16 -1.94
N LEU A 211 2.46 9.02 -1.48
CA LEU A 211 2.73 8.55 -0.14
C LEU A 211 3.04 7.07 -0.08
N VAL A 212 3.72 6.68 0.99
CA VAL A 212 3.89 5.30 1.40
C VAL A 212 3.28 5.14 2.79
N ALA A 213 2.30 4.24 2.90
CA ALA A 213 1.72 3.83 4.16
C ALA A 213 2.18 2.41 4.52
N VAL A 214 2.49 2.17 5.78
CA VAL A 214 2.94 0.87 6.31
C VAL A 214 1.94 0.37 7.35
N SER A 215 1.61 -0.92 7.27
CA SER A 215 0.67 -1.58 8.16
C SER A 215 1.15 -1.58 9.62
N PRO A 216 0.25 -1.70 10.61
CA PRO A 216 0.63 -1.80 12.02
C PRO A 216 1.60 -2.93 12.32
N SER A 217 1.49 -4.07 11.62
CA SER A 217 2.42 -5.20 11.80
C SER A 217 3.78 -4.95 11.13
N GLY A 218 3.92 -3.88 10.34
CA GLY A 218 5.11 -3.58 9.56
C GLY A 218 5.33 -4.50 8.37
N ARG A 219 4.47 -5.51 8.13
CA ARG A 219 4.63 -6.55 7.11
C ARG A 219 4.11 -6.17 5.72
N THR A 220 3.40 -5.06 5.59
CA THR A 220 2.82 -4.62 4.32
C THR A 220 3.03 -3.12 4.15
N ALA A 221 3.40 -2.71 2.95
CA ALA A 221 3.45 -1.31 2.56
C ALA A 221 2.59 -1.08 1.31
N ILE A 222 1.93 0.08 1.25
CA ILE A 222 1.20 0.55 0.08
C ILE A 222 1.75 1.90 -0.32
N SER A 223 2.14 2.03 -1.59
CA SER A 223 2.28 3.33 -2.23
C SER A 223 0.94 3.79 -2.78
N CYS A 224 0.68 5.08 -2.72
CA CYS A 224 -0.56 5.65 -3.19
C CYS A 224 -0.32 7.04 -3.77
N GLN A 225 -0.80 7.22 -5.00
CA GLN A 225 -0.87 8.52 -5.66
C GLN A 225 -2.22 9.15 -5.34
N LEU A 226 -2.21 10.42 -4.95
CA LEU A 226 -3.38 11.25 -4.63
C LEU A 226 -3.47 12.42 -5.62
N GLY A 227 -4.64 13.02 -5.72
CA GLY A 227 -4.91 14.19 -6.56
C GLY A 227 -5.21 13.93 -8.03
N ASN A 228 -4.91 12.73 -8.51
CA ASN A 228 -5.30 12.32 -9.85
C ASN A 228 -6.78 11.88 -9.86
N SER A 229 -7.62 12.60 -10.62
CA SER A 229 -9.04 12.24 -10.82
C SER A 229 -9.24 10.84 -11.41
N ARG A 230 -8.17 10.25 -11.96
CA ARG A 230 -8.14 8.89 -12.54
C ARG A 230 -8.19 7.75 -11.52
N MET A 231 -8.05 8.00 -10.21
CA MET A 231 -8.20 6.95 -9.18
C MET A 231 -9.57 6.26 -9.19
N TRP A 232 -10.58 6.93 -9.75
CA TRP A 232 -11.99 6.55 -9.65
C TRP A 232 -12.57 5.88 -10.89
N VAL A 233 -11.79 5.79 -11.96
CA VAL A 233 -12.18 5.18 -13.24
C VAL A 233 -11.17 4.10 -13.62
N PRO A 234 -11.57 3.06 -14.38
CA PRO A 234 -10.58 2.16 -14.96
C PRO A 234 -9.77 2.98 -15.95
N GLN A 235 -8.51 3.31 -15.64
CA GLN A 235 -7.55 3.99 -16.52
C GLN A 235 -6.13 3.54 -16.16
N SER A 236 -5.19 3.74 -17.08
CA SER A 236 -3.83 3.17 -17.08
C SER A 236 -2.96 3.45 -15.85
N GLU A 237 -3.31 4.43 -15.00
CA GLU A 237 -2.31 5.14 -14.20
C GLU A 237 -2.70 5.42 -12.75
N SER A 238 -3.73 4.77 -12.18
CA SER A 238 -3.88 4.82 -10.72
C SER A 238 -2.70 4.05 -10.09
N GLU A 239 -1.68 4.78 -9.62
CA GLU A 239 -0.43 4.18 -9.15
C GLU A 239 -0.47 3.73 -7.68
N ILE A 240 -1.43 2.87 -7.37
CA ILE A 240 -1.43 2.15 -6.09
C ILE A 240 -0.60 0.88 -6.23
N ASN A 241 0.32 0.68 -5.30
CA ASN A 241 1.14 -0.53 -5.26
C ASN A 241 1.30 -1.05 -3.84
N ALA A 242 0.75 -2.23 -3.61
CA ALA A 242 0.96 -2.97 -2.39
C ALA A 242 2.12 -3.96 -2.49
N VAL A 243 2.91 -4.07 -1.42
CA VAL A 243 4.03 -5.00 -1.27
C VAL A 243 4.09 -5.59 0.14
N LYS A 244 4.56 -6.84 0.25
CA LYS A 244 4.89 -7.47 1.55
C LYS A 244 6.35 -7.18 1.89
N THR A 245 6.63 -6.75 3.14
CA THR A 245 7.92 -6.18 3.58
C THR A 245 8.91 -7.19 4.13
N ASP A 246 8.41 -8.33 4.60
CA ASP A 246 9.18 -9.50 5.01
C ASP A 246 9.83 -10.23 3.82
N LYS A 247 9.38 -9.93 2.60
CA LYS A 247 9.95 -10.43 1.35
C LYS A 247 10.87 -9.40 0.67
N MET A 248 11.26 -8.36 1.42
CA MET A 248 12.12 -7.27 0.97
C MET A 248 13.43 -7.33 1.76
N ASP A 249 14.38 -8.18 1.33
CA ASP A 249 15.65 -8.45 2.05
C ASP A 249 16.69 -7.29 1.93
N ALA A 250 16.24 -6.05 2.11
CA ALA A 250 16.87 -4.75 1.85
C ALA A 250 16.69 -4.24 0.40
N PRO A 251 16.35 -2.94 0.22
CA PRO A 251 16.07 -2.40 -1.11
C PRO A 251 17.33 -1.89 -1.79
N VAL A 252 17.18 -1.59 -3.08
CA VAL A 252 17.86 -0.57 -3.91
C VAL A 252 18.09 -1.19 -5.29
N LEU A 253 17.14 -0.96 -6.19
CA LEU A 253 17.13 -1.22 -7.64
C LEU A 253 18.49 -1.36 -8.40
N PRO A 254 18.49 -1.96 -9.64
CA PRO A 254 17.36 -2.33 -10.53
C PRO A 254 17.45 -3.79 -11.06
N PRO A 255 16.68 -4.22 -12.10
CA PRO A 255 17.22 -3.95 -13.43
C PRO A 255 16.25 -3.41 -14.48
N VAL A 256 16.94 -2.86 -15.47
CA VAL A 256 16.56 -2.49 -16.83
C VAL A 256 16.08 -3.73 -17.65
N PRO A 257 15.80 -3.64 -18.97
CA PRO A 257 14.69 -4.35 -19.61
C PRO A 257 14.89 -5.88 -19.58
N GLY A 258 13.82 -6.62 -19.26
CA GLY A 258 13.80 -8.09 -19.22
C GLY A 258 13.84 -8.72 -17.82
N ALA A 259 13.91 -7.93 -16.76
CA ALA A 259 14.07 -8.45 -15.41
C ALA A 259 12.77 -8.94 -14.74
N ALA A 260 12.86 -10.09 -14.07
CA ALA A 260 11.74 -10.73 -13.38
C ALA A 260 11.53 -10.30 -11.91
N ARG A 261 12.39 -9.52 -11.23
CA ARG A 261 12.15 -9.01 -9.84
C ARG A 261 12.90 -7.66 -9.58
N PRO A 262 12.22 -6.57 -9.16
CA PRO A 262 12.82 -5.24 -8.91
C PRO A 262 12.54 -4.70 -7.50
N ASP A 263 13.50 -4.75 -6.57
CA ASP A 263 13.16 -4.47 -5.17
C ASP A 263 13.39 -2.99 -4.82
N LEU A 264 12.34 -2.23 -5.18
CA LEU A 264 11.77 -1.03 -4.52
C LEU A 264 12.39 0.33 -4.81
N LEU A 265 12.50 0.64 -6.08
CA LEU A 265 12.14 1.97 -6.54
C LEU A 265 11.19 1.82 -7.74
N ARG A 266 10.04 2.47 -7.65
CA ARG A 266 9.13 2.63 -8.78
C ARG A 266 9.11 4.12 -9.08
N VAL A 267 9.64 4.47 -10.25
CA VAL A 267 9.62 5.84 -10.74
C VAL A 267 9.00 5.84 -12.12
N ALA A 268 8.00 6.69 -12.28
CA ALA A 268 7.47 7.08 -13.56
C ALA A 268 7.97 8.49 -13.85
N THR A 269 8.44 8.74 -15.08
CA THR A 269 8.83 10.08 -15.51
C THR A 269 7.97 10.50 -16.68
N GLY A 270 7.48 11.74 -16.64
CA GLY A 270 6.74 12.38 -17.71
C GLY A 270 7.51 13.55 -18.31
N ALA A 271 7.11 13.95 -19.50
CA ALA A 271 7.54 15.19 -20.14
C ALA A 271 6.31 15.91 -20.74
N TYR A 272 6.32 17.24 -20.68
CA TYR A 272 5.20 18.11 -21.07
C TYR A 272 5.61 19.04 -22.21
N GLY A 273 4.64 19.44 -23.04
CA GLY A 273 4.86 20.33 -24.18
C GLY A 273 5.85 19.78 -25.19
N CYS A 274 5.74 18.50 -25.56
CA CYS A 274 6.70 17.87 -26.45
C CYS A 274 6.26 17.97 -27.92
N GLU A 275 7.07 18.66 -28.73
CA GLU A 275 7.02 18.60 -30.20
C GLU A 275 8.33 17.99 -30.69
N SER A 276 8.25 16.96 -31.54
CA SER A 276 9.43 16.38 -32.23
C SER A 276 10.65 16.12 -31.33
N TYR A 277 10.44 15.39 -30.22
CA TYR A 277 11.45 15.02 -29.20
C TYR A 277 12.02 16.16 -28.33
N GLN A 278 11.55 17.40 -28.52
CA GLN A 278 11.87 18.54 -27.68
C GLN A 278 10.68 18.86 -26.79
N CYS A 279 10.89 18.83 -25.47
CA CYS A 279 9.83 19.12 -24.49
C CYS A 279 10.09 20.49 -23.89
N SER A 280 9.19 21.45 -24.16
CA SER A 280 9.37 22.86 -23.83
C SER A 280 8.79 23.27 -22.48
N GLU A 281 7.80 22.53 -21.96
CA GLU A 281 7.06 22.94 -20.77
C GLU A 281 7.67 22.42 -19.45
N GLY A 282 8.23 21.21 -19.46
CA GLY A 282 8.87 20.65 -18.27
C GLY A 282 8.88 19.12 -18.18
N SER A 283 9.50 18.59 -17.12
CA SER A 283 9.49 17.16 -16.76
C SER A 283 8.81 16.93 -15.43
N SER A 284 8.18 15.76 -15.30
CA SER A 284 7.82 15.21 -14.00
C SER A 284 8.60 13.94 -13.68
N ALA A 285 8.80 13.71 -12.39
CA ALA A 285 9.14 12.40 -11.88
C ALA A 285 8.27 12.14 -10.66
N VAL A 286 7.54 11.04 -10.68
CA VAL A 286 6.76 10.57 -9.54
C VAL A 286 7.22 9.18 -9.17
N GLY A 287 7.10 8.83 -7.89
CA GLY A 287 7.51 7.52 -7.46
C GLY A 287 7.66 7.37 -5.97
N TRP A 288 8.18 6.21 -5.61
CA TRP A 288 8.45 5.84 -4.23
C TRP A 288 9.46 4.72 -4.23
N GLY A 289 10.02 4.47 -3.05
CA GLY A 289 10.89 3.35 -2.86
C GLY A 289 11.35 3.24 -1.44
N ARG A 290 12.29 2.31 -1.25
CA ARG A 290 12.95 2.11 0.02
C ARG A 290 14.44 2.38 -0.17
N ALA A 291 15.02 3.18 0.69
CA ALA A 291 16.43 3.54 0.69
C ALA A 291 17.21 2.67 1.69
N ALA A 292 18.54 2.76 1.62
CA ALA A 292 19.41 2.12 2.61
C ALA A 292 19.10 2.64 4.02
N ALA A 293 19.32 1.80 5.04
CA ALA A 293 18.93 2.10 6.42
C ALA A 293 19.60 3.36 7.00
N ASN A 294 20.76 3.76 6.49
CA ASN A 294 21.50 4.95 6.90
C ASN A 294 21.19 6.20 6.05
N ALA A 295 20.34 6.08 5.02
CA ALA A 295 19.94 7.23 4.20
C ALA A 295 18.88 8.07 4.93
N THR A 296 19.06 9.39 4.91
CA THR A 296 18.13 10.37 5.47
C THR A 296 17.45 11.24 4.41
N THR A 297 18.07 11.36 3.23
CA THR A 297 17.58 12.19 2.14
C THR A 297 17.73 11.48 0.80
N VAL A 298 16.76 11.65 -0.08
CA VAL A 298 16.86 11.27 -1.49
C VAL A 298 16.70 12.52 -2.35
N LYS A 299 17.64 12.75 -3.26
CA LYS A 299 17.64 13.85 -4.21
C LYS A 299 17.37 13.34 -5.61
N LEU A 300 16.46 13.98 -6.33
CA LEU A 300 16.20 13.76 -7.73
C LEU A 300 16.82 14.90 -8.54
N GLU A 301 17.55 14.56 -9.59
CA GLU A 301 18.21 15.53 -10.47
C GLU A 301 18.06 15.10 -11.92
N ARG A 302 17.89 16.05 -12.84
CA ARG A 302 17.88 15.78 -14.28
C ARG A 302 18.72 16.83 -15.00
N GLY A 303 19.99 16.52 -15.25
CA GLY A 303 20.94 17.49 -15.80
C GLY A 303 21.32 18.59 -14.78
N PRO A 304 22.05 19.64 -15.23
CA PRO A 304 22.46 20.73 -14.36
C PRO A 304 21.25 21.54 -13.87
N GLY A 305 21.23 21.87 -12.58
CA GLY A 305 20.16 22.67 -11.95
C GLY A 305 19.81 22.20 -10.54
N PRO A 306 18.86 22.89 -9.88
CA PRO A 306 18.38 22.48 -8.56
C PRO A 306 17.67 21.13 -8.67
N GLY A 307 18.05 20.20 -7.80
CA GLY A 307 17.36 18.94 -7.62
C GLY A 307 16.11 19.09 -6.74
N HIS A 308 15.38 18.00 -6.58
CA HIS A 308 14.27 17.88 -5.65
C HIS A 308 14.66 16.93 -4.52
N GLU A 309 14.60 17.39 -3.29
CA GLU A 309 14.99 16.62 -2.12
C GLU A 309 13.77 16.17 -1.34
N VAL A 310 13.73 14.88 -1.00
CA VAL A 310 12.70 14.28 -0.17
C VAL A 310 13.34 13.59 1.03
N LYS A 311 12.68 13.66 2.18
CA LYS A 311 13.15 12.99 3.40
C LYS A 311 12.92 11.48 3.29
N VAL A 312 13.86 10.73 3.84
CA VAL A 312 13.71 9.30 4.10
C VAL A 312 13.26 9.12 5.54
N THR A 313 12.23 8.32 5.78
CA THR A 313 11.75 8.00 7.14
C THR A 313 11.53 6.50 7.25
N ASP A 314 12.20 5.88 8.21
CA ASP A 314 12.26 4.41 8.38
C ASP A 314 12.64 3.67 7.08
N GLY A 315 13.55 4.27 6.32
CA GLY A 315 14.01 3.77 5.04
C GLY A 315 13.02 3.99 3.88
N TRP A 316 11.88 4.65 4.06
CA TRP A 316 10.91 4.93 3.00
C TRP A 316 11.05 6.35 2.44
N PHE A 317 10.84 6.50 1.13
CA PHE A 317 10.67 7.80 0.48
C PHE A 317 9.57 7.75 -0.58
N ALA A 318 8.99 8.91 -0.84
CA ALA A 318 8.01 9.16 -1.89
C ALA A 318 8.42 10.47 -2.59
N MET A 319 8.10 10.59 -3.88
CA MET A 319 8.43 11.76 -4.67
C MET A 319 7.29 12.11 -5.62
N ALA A 320 6.98 13.39 -5.70
CA ALA A 320 6.11 14.02 -6.67
C ALA A 320 6.82 15.31 -7.12
N TRP A 321 7.63 15.20 -8.17
CA TRP A 321 8.48 16.29 -8.65
C TRP A 321 8.03 16.79 -10.02
N PHE A 322 8.03 18.11 -10.18
CA PHE A 322 7.92 18.76 -11.48
C PHE A 322 9.02 19.81 -11.62
N ARG A 323 9.66 19.83 -12.79
CA ARG A 323 10.63 20.84 -13.20
C ARG A 323 10.14 21.54 -14.46
N ALA A 324 9.92 22.84 -14.37
CA ALA A 324 9.55 23.67 -15.51
C ALA A 324 10.74 23.89 -16.46
N GLY A 325 10.42 24.15 -17.73
CA GLY A 325 11.36 24.60 -18.76
C GLY A 325 11.82 23.49 -19.71
N ALA A 326 12.55 23.92 -20.75
CA ALA A 326 13.01 23.03 -21.81
C ALA A 326 13.85 21.86 -21.25
N LEU A 327 13.45 20.65 -21.58
CA LEU A 327 14.16 19.44 -21.21
C LEU A 327 15.13 19.04 -22.31
N ASP A 328 16.40 18.90 -21.92
CA ASP A 328 17.31 18.05 -22.67
C ASP A 328 16.95 16.59 -22.37
N THR A 329 16.18 15.97 -23.26
CA THR A 329 15.77 14.56 -23.18
C THR A 329 16.97 13.60 -23.16
N LYS A 330 18.18 14.06 -23.54
CA LYS A 330 19.42 13.29 -23.41
C LYS A 330 19.92 13.21 -21.96
N LYS A 331 19.46 14.09 -21.05
CA LYS A 331 19.82 14.05 -19.64
C LYS A 331 18.90 13.09 -18.89
N ARG A 332 19.49 12.04 -18.34
CA ARG A 332 18.79 11.03 -17.53
C ARG A 332 18.44 11.59 -16.15
N LEU A 333 17.32 11.09 -15.59
CA LEU A 333 17.01 11.31 -14.18
C LEU A 333 18.04 10.54 -13.35
N THR A 334 18.59 11.24 -12.36
CA THR A 334 19.49 10.69 -11.35
C THR A 334 18.77 10.80 -10.01
N ILE A 335 18.83 9.73 -9.23
CA ILE A 335 18.25 9.67 -7.88
C ILE A 335 19.37 9.26 -6.94
N THR A 336 19.73 10.17 -6.04
CA THR A 336 20.87 10.01 -5.14
C THR A 336 20.38 9.96 -3.70
N ALA A 337 20.76 8.93 -2.97
CA ALA A 337 20.50 8.82 -1.54
C ALA A 337 21.71 9.33 -0.75
N TYR A 338 21.45 10.11 0.28
CA TYR A 338 22.44 10.72 1.17
C TYR A 338 22.19 10.28 2.61
N ASP A 339 23.25 10.14 3.39
CA ASP A 339 23.17 10.00 4.84
C ASP A 339 23.00 11.36 5.53
N LYS A 340 22.93 11.31 6.87
CA LYS A 340 22.76 12.50 7.72
C LYS A 340 23.88 13.54 7.58
N ASP A 341 25.07 13.12 7.14
CA ASP A 341 26.25 13.96 7.00
C ASP A 341 26.39 14.51 5.57
N GLY A 342 25.39 14.25 4.71
CA GLY A 342 25.38 14.67 3.31
C GLY A 342 26.29 13.82 2.42
N LYS A 343 26.80 12.69 2.91
CA LYS A 343 27.61 11.77 2.10
C LYS A 343 26.69 10.90 1.25
N VAL A 344 27.10 10.71 0.00
CA VAL A 344 26.39 9.86 -0.94
C VAL A 344 26.47 8.40 -0.47
N VAL A 345 25.31 7.82 -0.22
CA VAL A 345 25.16 6.39 0.10
C VAL A 345 24.90 5.59 -1.18
N ARG A 346 24.18 6.17 -2.15
CA ARG A 346 23.87 5.51 -3.43
C ARG A 346 23.48 6.50 -4.52
N VAL A 347 23.81 6.19 -5.78
CA VAL A 347 23.33 6.91 -6.97
C VAL A 347 22.61 5.93 -7.90
N LEU A 348 21.44 6.30 -8.42
CA LEU A 348 20.66 5.58 -9.41
C LEU A 348 20.47 6.46 -10.64
N ARG A 349 20.63 5.90 -11.84
CA ARG A 349 20.36 6.60 -13.10
C ARG A 349 19.25 5.85 -13.84
N THR A 350 18.14 6.52 -14.15
CA THR A 350 17.10 5.90 -14.98
C THR A 350 17.65 5.66 -16.37
N THR A 351 17.35 4.51 -16.96
CA THR A 351 17.61 4.32 -18.38
C THR A 351 16.60 5.14 -19.18
N GLY A 352 17.11 5.95 -20.10
CA GLY A 352 16.29 6.69 -21.05
C GLY A 352 15.71 5.79 -22.13
#